data_AF-A0A0S7YX84-F1
#
_entry.id   AF-A0A0S7YX84-F1
#
_cell.length_a   1.000
_cell.length_b   1.000
_cell.length_c   1.000
_cell.angle_alpha   90.00
_cell.angle_beta   90.00
_cell.angle_gamma   90.00
#
_symmetry.space_group_name_H-M   'P 1'
#
loop_
_entity.id
_entity.type
_entity.pdbx_description
1 polymer ?
#
loop_
_entity_poly.entity_id
_entity_poly.type
_entity_poly.pdbx_seq_one_letter_code
_entity_poly.pdbx_strand_id
1 'polypeptide(L)'
;MFSCKGVSKRLSESMDCRLPLHQRLMIRMHLAMCRFCRRAYKQLLCLREIARNPRLQEAGMDASVSLSSEACERIKESLCSQDPPS
;
A
#
# COMPACT_ATOMS: atom_id res chain seq x y z
N MET A 1 10.25 21.46 10.06
CA MET A 1 9.05 21.32 10.92
C MET A 1 8.05 20.41 10.23
N PHE A 2 7.85 19.19 10.72
CA PHE A 2 6.81 18.32 10.17
C PHE A 2 5.48 18.68 10.80
N SER A 3 4.61 19.36 10.05
CA SER A 3 3.22 19.52 10.45
C SER A 3 2.54 18.15 10.42
N CYS A 4 1.58 17.93 11.33
CA CYS A 4 0.78 16.71 11.39
C CYS A 4 0.19 16.35 10.00
N LYS A 5 -0.17 17.37 9.20
CA LYS A 5 -0.67 17.23 7.82
C LYS A 5 0.34 16.56 6.88
N GLY A 6 1.62 16.93 6.96
CA GLY A 6 2.67 16.33 6.14
C GLY A 6 2.94 14.87 6.50
N VAL A 7 2.86 14.52 7.79
CA VAL A 7 3.02 13.15 8.26
C VAL A 7 1.82 12.30 7.83
N SER A 8 0.60 12.80 7.97
CA SER A 8 -0.61 12.08 7.52
C SER A 8 -0.58 11.79 6.01
N LYS A 9 -0.12 12.73 5.17
CA LYS A 9 0.01 12.51 3.72
C LYS A 9 1.02 11.40 3.40
N ARG A 10 2.23 11.49 3.97
CA ARG A 10 3.28 10.47 3.79
C ARG A 10 2.89 9.12 4.36
N LEU A 11 2.06 9.12 5.41
CA LEU A 11 1.53 7.90 6.00
C LEU A 11 0.57 7.20 5.05
N SER A 12 -0.31 7.93 4.36
CA SER A 12 -1.16 7.38 3.30
C SER A 12 -0.31 6.83 2.15
N GLU A 13 0.65 7.61 1.66
CA GLU A 13 1.59 7.16 0.61
C GLU A 13 2.35 5.90 1.04
N SER A 14 2.66 5.74 2.34
CA SER A 14 3.33 4.55 2.89
C SER A 14 2.45 3.31 2.92
N MET A 15 1.14 3.50 2.84
CA MET A 15 0.18 2.41 2.80
C MET A 15 0.05 1.87 1.38
N ASP A 16 0.05 2.73 0.38
CA ASP A 16 -0.10 2.36 -1.03
C ASP A 16 1.23 1.91 -1.66
N CYS A 17 2.32 2.60 -1.34
CA CYS A 17 3.63 2.36 -1.92
C CYS A 17 4.68 1.97 -0.86
N ARG A 18 5.71 1.21 -1.26
CA ARG A 18 6.85 0.91 -0.38
C ARG A 18 7.68 2.18 -0.16
N LEU A 19 7.42 2.88 0.95
CA LEU A 19 8.24 4.03 1.33
C LEU A 19 9.66 3.60 1.74
N PRO A 20 10.69 4.41 1.42
CA PRO A 20 12.07 4.20 1.85
C PRO A 20 12.20 4.22 3.38
N LEU A 21 13.15 3.43 3.91
CA LEU A 21 13.28 3.15 5.35
C LEU A 21 13.48 4.41 6.20
N HIS A 22 14.20 5.42 5.69
CA HIS A 22 14.42 6.69 6.39
C HIS A 22 13.09 7.42 6.69
N GLN A 23 12.15 7.37 5.75
CA GLN A 23 10.87 8.04 5.86
C GLN A 23 9.95 7.33 6.86
N ARG A 24 10.07 6.00 6.97
CA ARG A 24 9.40 5.21 8.01
C ARG A 24 9.92 5.56 9.40
N LEU A 25 11.23 5.74 9.57
CA LEU A 25 11.82 6.13 10.85
C LEU A 25 11.33 7.51 11.29
N MET A 26 11.31 8.48 10.37
CA MET A 26 10.80 9.83 10.63
C MET A 26 9.32 9.83 11.05
N ILE A 27 8.48 9.03 10.37
CA ILE A 27 7.08 8.86 10.74
C ILE A 27 6.99 8.26 12.16
N ARG A 28 7.72 7.19 12.48
CA ARG A 28 7.73 6.59 13.83
C ARG A 28 8.11 7.59 14.93
N MET A 29 9.14 8.40 14.70
CA MET A 29 9.54 9.45 15.64
C MET A 29 8.41 10.45 15.88
N HIS A 30 7.72 10.90 14.81
CA HIS A 30 6.58 11.79 14.95
C HIS A 30 5.40 11.16 15.68
N LEU A 31 5.09 9.88 15.43
CA LEU A 31 4.03 9.16 16.16
C LEU A 31 4.35 8.98 17.64
N ALA A 32 5.63 8.91 18.02
CA ALA A 32 6.03 8.88 19.43
C ALA A 32 5.76 10.22 20.13
N MET A 33 5.93 11.34 19.43
CA MET A 33 5.75 12.68 19.97
C MET A 33 4.30 13.20 19.86
N CYS A 34 3.53 12.77 18.85
CA CYS A 34 2.19 13.25 18.57
C CYS A 34 1.12 12.18 18.77
N ARG A 35 0.31 12.34 19.83
CA ARG A 35 -0.78 11.41 20.17
C ARG A 35 -1.88 11.34 19.10
N PHE A 36 -2.17 12.45 18.44
CA PHE A 36 -3.20 12.52 17.38
C PHE A 36 -2.80 11.70 16.16
N CYS A 37 -1.57 11.91 15.65
CA CYS A 37 -1.04 11.13 14.54
C CYS A 37 -0.94 9.64 14.89
N ARG A 38 -0.59 9.31 16.15
CA ARG A 38 -0.59 7.92 16.61
C ARG A 38 -1.99 7.30 16.58
N ARG A 39 -3.04 8.03 16.99
CA ARG A 39 -4.42 7.54 16.95
C ARG A 39 -4.90 7.32 15.52
N ALA A 40 -4.66 8.29 14.62
CA ALA A 40 -5.01 8.19 13.22
C ALA A 40 -4.31 6.99 12.54
N TYR A 41 -3.02 6.78 12.83
CA TYR A 41 -2.30 5.62 12.31
C TYR A 41 -2.88 4.29 12.76
N LYS A 42 -3.26 4.16 14.04
CA LYS A 42 -3.92 2.95 14.54
C LYS A 42 -5.25 2.68 13.83
N GLN A 43 -6.03 3.72 13.57
CA GLN A 43 -7.30 3.59 12.83
C GLN A 43 -7.05 3.09 11.40
N LEU A 44 -6.08 3.68 10.69
CA LEU A 44 -5.71 3.26 9.34
C LEU A 44 -5.18 1.82 9.30
N LEU A 45 -4.39 1.41 10.30
CA LEU A 45 -3.93 0.02 10.42
C LEU A 45 -5.09 -0.95 10.62
N CYS A 46 -6.05 -0.61 11.49
CA CYS A 46 -7.25 -1.42 11.71
C CYS A 46 -8.05 -1.56 10.41
N LEU A 47 -8.31 -0.46 9.70
CA LEU A 47 -8.95 -0.47 8.38
C LEU A 47 -8.23 -1.38 7.39
N ARG A 48 -6.90 -1.31 7.35
CA ARG A 48 -6.08 -2.15 6.46
C ARG A 48 -6.13 -3.63 6.82
N GLU A 49 -6.12 -3.95 8.10
CA GLU A 49 -6.19 -5.32 8.60
C GLU A 49 -7.56 -5.93 8.31
N ILE A 50 -8.64 -5.16 8.51
CA ILE A 50 -9.99 -5.54 8.11
C ILE A 50 -10.06 -5.75 6.59
N ALA A 51 -9.55 -4.82 5.79
CA ALA A 51 -9.55 -4.91 4.33
C ALA A 51 -8.72 -6.08 3.79
N ARG A 52 -7.68 -6.50 4.52
CA ARG A 52 -6.86 -7.67 4.18
C ARG A 52 -7.40 -8.97 4.76
N ASN A 53 -8.47 -8.94 5.55
CA ASN A 53 -9.03 -10.14 6.13
C ASN A 53 -9.59 -11.01 5.00
N PRO A 54 -9.02 -12.19 4.76
CA PRO A 54 -9.44 -13.06 3.66
C PRO A 54 -10.92 -13.42 3.77
N ARG A 55 -11.48 -13.50 4.98
CA ARG A 55 -12.92 -13.78 5.17
C ARG A 55 -13.85 -12.70 4.63
N LEU A 56 -13.41 -11.45 4.58
CA LEU A 56 -14.15 -10.35 3.94
C LEU A 56 -13.82 -10.22 2.46
N GLN A 57 -12.63 -10.67 2.06
CA GLN A 57 -12.22 -10.74 0.66
C GLN A 57 -13.04 -11.79 -0.10
N GLU A 58 -13.38 -12.92 0.50
CA GLU A 58 -14.25 -13.95 -0.09
C GLU A 58 -15.68 -13.44 -0.40
N ALA A 59 -16.14 -12.39 0.30
CA ALA A 59 -17.45 -11.79 0.06
C ALA A 59 -17.47 -10.78 -1.11
N GLY A 60 -16.31 -10.44 -1.69
CA GLY A 60 -16.21 -9.44 -2.77
C GLY A 60 -15.14 -9.71 -3.85
N MET A 61 -14.30 -10.73 -3.67
CA MET A 61 -13.44 -11.28 -4.71
C MET A 61 -14.00 -12.63 -5.08
N ASP A 62 -14.82 -12.60 -6.10
CA ASP A 62 -15.04 -13.73 -6.98
C ASP A 62 -13.67 -14.30 -7.35
N ALA A 63 -13.35 -15.51 -6.86
CA ALA A 63 -12.17 -16.28 -7.24
C ALA A 63 -12.15 -16.59 -8.76
N SER A 64 -13.13 -16.09 -9.52
CA SER A 64 -13.27 -16.13 -10.96
C SER A 64 -12.61 -14.95 -11.69
N VAL A 65 -12.17 -13.88 -11.02
CA VAL A 65 -11.42 -12.79 -11.69
C VAL A 65 -9.94 -13.17 -11.84
N SER A 66 -9.69 -14.28 -12.50
CA SER A 66 -8.41 -14.53 -13.15
C SER A 66 -8.43 -13.79 -14.48
N LEU A 67 -7.30 -13.16 -14.85
CA LEU A 67 -7.11 -12.76 -16.25
C LEU A 67 -7.29 -14.01 -17.11
N SER A 68 -8.03 -13.88 -18.22
CA SER A 68 -8.07 -14.92 -19.26
C SER A 68 -6.63 -15.24 -19.67
N SER A 69 -6.34 -16.50 -20.00
CA SER A 69 -5.02 -16.94 -20.44
C SER A 69 -4.47 -16.04 -21.56
N GLU A 70 -5.34 -15.62 -22.48
CA GLU A 70 -5.02 -14.70 -23.58
C GLU A 70 -4.62 -13.29 -23.12
N ALA A 71 -5.28 -12.75 -22.08
CA ALA A 71 -4.93 -11.45 -21.51
C ALA A 71 -3.58 -11.52 -20.77
N CYS A 72 -3.29 -12.65 -20.12
CA CYS A 72 -2.02 -12.88 -19.44
C CYS A 72 -0.85 -13.02 -20.43
N GLU A 73 -1.05 -13.73 -21.55
CA GLU A 73 -0.05 -13.86 -22.62
C GLU A 73 0.29 -12.52 -23.27
N ARG A 74 -0.70 -11.68 -23.59
CA ARG A 74 -0.46 -10.34 -24.14
C ARG A 74 0.38 -9.44 -23.22
N ILE A 75 0.11 -9.50 -21.92
CA ILE A 75 0.88 -8.74 -20.93
C ILE A 75 2.32 -9.26 -20.88
N LYS A 76 2.50 -10.59 -20.92
CA LYS A 76 3.82 -11.23 -20.94
C LYS A 76 4.63 -10.84 -22.18
N GLU A 77 4.03 -10.85 -23.37
CA GLU A 77 4.67 -10.44 -24.62
C GLU A 77 5.07 -8.96 -24.61
N SER A 78 4.20 -8.10 -24.06
CA SER A 78 4.46 -6.66 -23.96
C SER A 78 5.63 -6.36 -23.02
N LEU A 79 5.78 -7.13 -21.94
CA LEU A 79 6.90 -7.02 -21.00
C LEU A 79 8.20 -7.57 -21.61
N CYS A 80 8.13 -8.69 -22.33
CA CYS A 80 9.28 -9.30 -22.99
C CYS A 80 9.81 -8.46 -24.17
N SER A 81 8.95 -7.64 -24.78
CA SER A 81 9.34 -6.70 -25.85
C SER A 81 9.94 -5.39 -25.30
N GLN A 82 9.90 -5.19 -23.98
CA GLN A 82 10.43 -3.99 -23.31
C GLN A 82 11.78 -4.23 -22.60
N ASP A 83 12.39 -5.40 -22.72
CA ASP A 83 13.78 -5.59 -22.31
C ASP A 83 14.70 -4.71 -23.18
N PRO A 84 15.37 -3.67 -22.63
CA PRO A 84 16.39 -2.96 -23.38
C PRO A 84 17.58 -3.89 -23.59
N PRO A 85 18.17 -3.96 -24.81
CA PRO A 85 19.47 -4.60 -24.97
C PRO A 85 20.53 -3.79 -24.20
N SER A 86 21.17 -4.46 -23.23
CA SER A 86 22.51 -4.24 -22.64
C SER A 86 22.96 -2.80 -22.36
#